data_AF-X1UJD6-F1
#
_entry.id   AF-X1UJD6-F1
#
_cell.length_a   1.000
_cell.length_b   1.000
_cell.length_c   1.000
_cell.angle_alpha   90.00
_cell.angle_beta   90.00
_cell.angle_gamma   90.00
#
_symmetry.space_group_name_H-M   'P 1'
#
loop_
_entity.id
_entity.type
_entity.pdbx_description
1 polymer ?
#
loop_
_entity_poly.entity_id
_entity_poly.type
_entity_poly.pdbx_seq_one_letter_code
_entity_poly.pdbx_strand_id
1 'polypeptide(L)' 'MVADKDEGHELVTLSYFIFGLPDDNLKTMQGTLEMAEAWNFEWINFYCACAYPGTKLYEDALRQGVRLPEIWADYGQ' A
#
# COMPACT_ATOMS: atom_id res chain seq x y z
N MET A 1 7.14 -0.17 -18.27
CA MET A 1 8.59 -0.16 -18.56
C MET A 1 9.14 -1.44 -17.99
N VAL A 2 9.71 -2.31 -18.81
CA VAL A 2 10.51 -3.44 -18.31
C VAL A 2 11.82 -2.81 -17.85
N ALA A 3 12.26 -3.09 -16.61
CA ALA A 3 13.59 -2.67 -16.17
C ALA A 3 14.61 -3.32 -17.12
N ASP A 4 15.29 -2.50 -17.90
CA ASP A 4 16.22 -2.95 -18.93
C ASP A 4 17.41 -3.65 -18.26
N LYS A 5 17.67 -4.89 -18.65
CA LYS A 5 18.76 -5.70 -18.12
C LYS A 5 20.04 -5.34 -18.86
N ASP A 6 20.60 -4.17 -18.57
CA ASP A 6 21.90 -3.76 -19.08
C ASP A 6 23.05 -4.41 -18.28
N GLU A 7 24.08 -4.83 -19.00
CA GLU A 7 25.18 -5.70 -18.55
C GLU A 7 25.95 -5.11 -17.35
N GLY A 8 25.92 -5.83 -16.22
CA GLY A 8 26.89 -5.68 -15.14
C GLY A 8 26.34 -5.69 -13.71
N HIS A 9 25.10 -5.24 -13.50
CA HIS A 9 24.44 -5.26 -12.19
C HIS A 9 22.92 -5.43 -12.35
N GLU A 10 22.34 -6.47 -11.77
CA GLU A 10 20.88 -6.68 -11.79
C GLU A 10 20.20 -5.70 -10.83
N LEU A 11 19.46 -4.74 -11.37
CA LEU A 11 18.59 -3.86 -10.59
C LEU A 11 17.38 -4.67 -10.16
N VAL A 12 17.20 -4.84 -8.85
CA VAL A 12 16.00 -5.52 -8.35
C VAL A 12 14.94 -4.49 -7.98
N THR A 13 13.74 -4.71 -8.50
CA THR A 13 12.58 -3.85 -8.26
C THR A 13 11.79 -4.32 -7.05
N LEU A 14 11.51 -3.37 -6.14
CA LEU A 14 10.69 -3.60 -4.95
C LEU A 14 9.55 -2.58 -4.94
N SER A 15 8.32 -3.08 -5.00
CA SER A 15 7.11 -2.26 -5.09
C SER A 15 6.22 -2.44 -3.86
N TYR A 16 5.58 -1.34 -3.47
CA TYR A 16 4.70 -1.25 -2.31
C TYR A 16 3.38 -0.65 -2.77
N PHE A 17 2.28 -1.36 -2.54
CA PHE A 17 0.94 -0.84 -2.80
C PHE A 17 0.13 -0.83 -1.51
N ILE A 18 -0.68 0.22 -1.36
CA ILE A 18 -1.59 0.40 -0.24
C ILE A 18 -3.01 0.43 -0.82
N PHE A 19 -3.90 -0.36 -0.23
CA PHE A 19 -5.31 -0.45 -0.60
C PHE A 19 -6.20 0.05 0.52
N GLY A 20 -7.30 0.74 0.17
CA GLY A 20 -8.33 1.13 1.13
C GLY A 20 -8.06 2.48 1.78
N LEU A 21 -7.36 3.38 1.08
CA LEU A 21 -7.30 4.77 1.49
C LEU A 21 -8.71 5.40 1.50
N PRO A 22 -8.92 6.54 2.17
CA PRO A 22 -10.27 7.12 2.31
C PRO A 22 -11.04 7.34 0.98
N ASP A 23 -10.32 7.61 -0.11
CA ASP A 23 -10.89 7.84 -1.43
C ASP A 23 -11.00 6.56 -2.29
N ASP A 24 -10.49 5.43 -1.79
CA ASP A 24 -10.57 4.16 -2.51
C ASP A 24 -11.99 3.61 -2.52
N ASN A 25 -12.29 2.93 -3.62
CA ASN A 25 -13.43 2.04 -3.73
C ASN A 25 -12.99 0.77 -4.47
N LEU A 26 -13.88 -0.21 -4.60
CA LEU A 26 -13.56 -1.48 -5.24
C LEU A 26 -13.00 -1.31 -6.67
N LYS A 27 -13.49 -0.32 -7.43
CA LYS A 27 -13.02 -0.07 -8.80
C LYS A 27 -11.58 0.47 -8.80
N THR A 28 -11.24 1.41 -7.92
CA THR A 28 -9.89 1.98 -7.88
C THR A 28 -8.88 0.95 -7.37
N MET A 29 -9.24 0.18 -6.33
CA MET A 29 -8.39 -0.89 -5.81
C MET A 29 -8.16 -1.99 -6.86
N GLN A 30 -9.19 -2.36 -7.63
CA GLN A 30 -9.01 -3.31 -8.74
C GLN A 30 -8.03 -2.77 -9.80
N GLY A 31 -8.11 -1.48 -10.13
CA GLY A 31 -7.15 -0.85 -11.05
C GLY A 31 -5.70 -0.86 -10.52
N THR A 32 -5.51 -0.68 -9.21
CA THR A 32 -4.19 -0.80 -8.58
C THR A 32 -3.65 -2.23 -8.68
N LEU A 33 -4.50 -3.24 -8.48
CA LEU A 33 -4.12 -4.65 -8.62
C LEU A 33 -3.73 -4.98 -10.07
N GLU A 34 -4.57 -4.59 -11.03
CA GLU A 34 -4.30 -4.80 -12.47
C GLU A 34 -2.98 -4.13 -12.90
N MET A 35 -2.68 -2.94 -12.37
CA MET A 35 -1.40 -2.28 -12.59
C MET A 35 -0.23 -3.08 -11.98
N ALA A 36 -0.36 -3.56 -10.74
CA ALA A 36 0.69 -4.35 -10.11
C ALA A 36 1.01 -5.63 -10.91
N GLU A 37 -0.02 -6.32 -11.41
CA GLU A 37 0.10 -7.50 -12.26
C GLU A 37 0.75 -7.18 -13.62
N ALA A 38 0.35 -6.08 -14.25
CA ALA A 38 0.85 -5.71 -15.58
C ALA A 38 2.35 -5.33 -15.60
N TRP A 39 2.89 -4.85 -14.48
CA TRP A 39 4.27 -4.36 -14.40
C TRP A 39 5.28 -5.42 -13.93
N ASN A 40 4.81 -6.55 -13.37
CA ASN A 40 5.60 -7.73 -13.04
C ASN A 40 6.93 -7.42 -12.33
N PHE A 41 6.86 -6.69 -11.21
CA PHE A 41 8.02 -6.38 -10.37
C PHE A 41 8.62 -7.65 -9.74
N GLU A 42 9.92 -7.67 -9.46
CA GLU A 42 10.58 -8.82 -8.82
C GLU A 42 10.03 -9.09 -7.41
N TRP A 43 9.78 -8.03 -6.64
CA TRP A 43 9.16 -8.14 -5.33
C TRP A 43 8.03 -7.12 -5.15
N ILE A 44 6.93 -7.59 -4.58
CA ILE A 44 5.74 -6.79 -4.33
C ILE A 44 5.27 -7.01 -2.89
N ASN A 45 4.95 -5.92 -2.20
CA ASN A 45 4.22 -5.95 -0.95
C ASN A 45 2.87 -5.23 -1.10
N PHE A 46 1.84 -5.84 -0.52
CA PHE A 46 0.48 -5.32 -0.49
C PHE A 46 0.07 -5.05 0.95
N TYR A 47 -0.37 -3.83 1.23
CA TYR A 47 -0.83 -3.40 2.54
C TYR A 47 -2.26 -2.89 2.47
N CYS A 48 -3.00 -3.07 3.55
CA CYS A 48 -4.21 -2.30 3.80
C CYS A 48 -3.82 -0.91 4.33
N ALA A 49 -4.62 0.10 4.05
CA ALA A 49 -4.49 1.40 4.68
C ALA A 49 -4.73 1.23 6.18
N CYS A 50 -3.74 1.61 6.97
CA CYS A 50 -3.83 1.58 8.41
C CYS A 50 -3.52 2.97 8.95
N ALA A 51 -4.42 3.48 9.77
CA ALA A 51 -4.33 4.80 10.36
C ALA A 51 -3.37 4.73 11.56
N TYR A 52 -2.06 4.74 11.34
CA TYR A 52 -1.08 4.62 12.43
C TYR A 52 -1.04 5.88 13.31
N PRO A 53 -0.90 5.75 14.65
CA PRO A 53 -0.81 6.89 15.55
C PRO A 53 0.28 7.88 15.12
N GLY A 54 -0.05 9.17 15.11
CA GLY A 54 0.83 10.25 14.66
C GLY A 54 0.79 10.54 13.15
N THR A 55 0.00 9.80 12.36
CA THR A 55 -0.25 10.12 10.95
C THR A 55 -1.47 11.02 10.77
N LYS A 56 -1.51 11.74 9.64
CA LYS A 56 -2.69 12.52 9.25
C LYS A 56 -3.95 11.65 9.12
N LEU A 57 -3.80 10.43 8.62
CA LEU A 57 -4.91 9.47 8.49
C LEU A 57 -5.49 9.08 9.86
N TYR A 58 -4.65 8.93 10.88
CA TYR A 58 -5.08 8.71 12.27
C TYR A 58 -5.85 9.89 12.84
N GLU A 59 -5.36 11.12 12.63
CA GLU A 59 -6.09 12.32 13.06
C GLU A 59 -7.46 12.46 12.37
N ASP A 60 -7.52 12.12 11.08
CA ASP A 60 -8.77 12.11 10.32
C ASP A 60 -9.74 11.04 10.84
N ALA A 61 -9.24 9.83 11.08
CA ALA A 61 -10.02 8.72 11.63
C ALA A 61 -10.60 9.07 13.02
N LEU A 62 -9.80 9.68 13.91
CA LEU A 62 -10.27 10.18 15.20
C LEU A 62 -11.36 11.24 15.04
N ARG A 63 -11.18 12.21 14.14
CA ARG A 63 -12.19 13.27 13.87
C ARG A 63 -13.49 12.71 13.32
N GLN A 64 -13.44 11.60 12.58
CA GLN A 64 -14.60 10.93 12.00
C GLN A 64 -15.24 9.90 12.96
N GLY A 65 -14.65 9.67 14.14
CA GLY A 65 -15.13 8.67 15.08
C GLY A 65 -14.94 7.22 14.61
N VAL A 66 -13.97 6.98 13.72
CA VAL A 66 -13.62 5.63 13.27
C VAL A 66 -13.01 4.86 14.43
N ARG A 67 -13.44 3.61 14.62
CA ARG A 67 -12.84 2.72 15.62
C ARG A 67 -11.43 2.35 15.19
N LEU A 68 -10.44 2.72 16.00
CA LEU A 68 -9.04 2.40 15.79
C LEU A 68 -8.60 1.29 16.75
N PRO A 69 -7.55 0.51 16.40
CA PRO A 69 -7.02 -0.47 17.32
C PRO A 69 -6.53 0.17 18.62
N GLU A 70 -6.74 -0.52 19.74
CA GLU A 70 -6.46 -0.01 21.09
C GLU A 70 -5.02 -0.29 21.54
N ILE A 71 -4.41 -1.35 21.00
CA ILE A 71 -3.04 -1.76 21.33
C ILE A 71 -2.17 -1.79 20.08
N TRP A 72 -0.87 -1.52 20.26
CA TRP A 72 0.12 -1.46 19.18
C TRP A 72 0.21 -2.75 18.35
N ALA A 73 0.03 -3.91 18.98
CA ALA A 73 0.10 -5.21 18.30
C ALA A 73 -0.96 -5.36 17.19
N ASP A 74 -2.10 -4.71 17.35
CA ASP A 74 -3.22 -4.81 16.41
C ASP A 74 -3.04 -3.91 15.16
N TYR A 75 -1.99 -3.08 15.14
CA TYR A 75 -1.60 -2.30 13.97
C TYR A 75 -0.66 -3.07 13.01
N GLY A 76 -0.26 -4.30 13.39
CA GLY A 76 0.57 -5.16 12.57
C GLY A 76 -0.12 -5.58 11.27
N GLN A 77 0.64 -5.60 10.17
CA GLN A 77 0.22 -6.07 8.84
C GLN A 77 1.24 -7.04 8.29
#